data_AF-A0A1G0RN55-F1
#
_entry.id   AF-A0A1G0RN55-F1
#
_cell.length_a   1.000
_cell.length_b   1.000
_cell.length_c   1.000
_cell.angle_alpha   90.00
_cell.angle_beta   90.00
_cell.angle_gamma   90.00
#
_symmetry.space_group_name_H-M   'P 1'
#
loop_
_entity.id
_entity.type
_entity.pdbx_description
1 polymer ?
#
loop_
_entity_poly.entity_id
_entity_poly.type
_entity_poly.pdbx_seq_one_letter_code
_entity_poly.pdbx_strand_id
1 'polypeptide(L)' 'MNIAISNSTNFEDYEILIRKKGVNNYSSYCPQLNLMLTGTEHEQVVLLMQNKIKEHIESFKNS' A
#
# COMPACT_ATOMS: atom_id res chain seq x y z
N MET A 1 -0.59 21.56 1.02
CA MET A 1 -0.94 20.62 -0.07
C MET A 1 -1.88 19.59 0.53
N ASN A 2 -3.08 19.43 -0.01
CA ASN A 2 -3.98 18.35 0.39
C ASN A 2 -3.62 17.12 -0.45
N ILE A 3 -3.32 16.01 0.20
CA ILE A 3 -3.00 14.77 -0.51
C ILE A 3 -4.31 14.04 -0.75
N ALA A 4 -4.72 13.94 -2.02
CA ALA A 4 -5.94 13.24 -2.38
C ALA A 4 -5.71 11.73 -2.31
N ILE A 5 -6.44 11.06 -1.42
CA ILE A 5 -6.47 9.59 -1.34
C ILE A 5 -7.45 9.07 -2.40
N SER A 6 -7.07 8.02 -3.12
CA SER A 6 -7.93 7.38 -4.12
C SER A 6 -9.14 6.71 -3.48
N ASN A 7 -10.32 6.93 -4.05
CA ASN A 7 -11.57 6.25 -3.66
C ASN A 7 -11.94 5.12 -4.64
N SER A 8 -10.99 4.63 -5.44
CA SER A 8 -11.25 3.50 -6.32
C SER A 8 -11.58 2.25 -5.50
N THR A 9 -12.55 1.46 -5.98
CA THR A 9 -12.85 0.15 -5.43
C THR A 9 -12.23 -0.99 -6.25
N ASN A 10 -11.49 -0.65 -7.31
CA ASN A 10 -10.74 -1.59 -8.11
C ASN A 10 -9.31 -1.70 -7.56
N PHE A 11 -8.89 -2.91 -7.21
CA PHE A 11 -7.55 -3.17 -6.66
C PHE A 11 -6.43 -2.79 -7.63
N GLU A 12 -6.64 -3.02 -8.93
CA GLU A 12 -5.63 -2.77 -9.98
C GLU A 12 -5.33 -1.28 -10.20
N ASP A 13 -6.14 -0.38 -9.63
CA ASP A 13 -5.89 1.07 -9.70
C ASP A 13 -4.82 1.53 -8.68
N TYR A 14 -4.37 0.63 -7.80
CA TYR A 14 -3.41 0.91 -6.76
C TYR A 14 -2.02 0.35 -7.10
N GLU A 15 -1.00 1.19 -6.95
CA GLU A 15 0.38 0.78 -7.17
C GLU A 15 1.05 0.37 -5.85
N ILE A 16 1.92 -0.64 -5.93
CA ILE A 16 2.78 -1.06 -4.82
C ILE A 16 4.23 -0.93 -5.26
N LEU A 17 4.87 0.16 -4.82
CA LEU A 17 6.28 0.43 -5.12
C LEU A 17 7.17 -0.13 -4.02
N ILE A 18 8.02 -1.10 -4.36
CA ILE A 18 8.93 -1.72 -3.40
C ILE A 18 10.32 -1.09 -3.46
N ARG A 19 10.85 -0.71 -2.30
CA ARG A 19 12.20 -0.22 -2.12
C ARG A 19 12.97 -1.12 -1.17
N LYS A 20 14.09 -1.68 -1.62
CA LYS A 20 15.08 -2.33 -0.75
C LYS A 20 16.09 -1.30 -0.24
N LYS A 21 16.37 -1.32 1.07
CA LYS A 21 17.37 -0.48 1.74
C LYS A 21 18.36 -1.39 2.48
N GLY A 22 19.53 -1.62 1.89
CA GLY A 22 20.53 -2.53 2.46
C GLY A 22 20.09 -3.99 2.39
N VAL A 23 20.47 -4.80 3.38
CA VAL A 23 20.32 -6.27 3.31
C VAL A 23 18.91 -6.73 3.67
N ASN A 24 18.41 -6.35 4.86
CA ASN A 24 17.13 -6.82 5.42
C ASN A 24 16.18 -5.65 5.77
N ASN A 25 16.18 -4.57 5.00
CA ASN A 25 15.14 -3.56 5.14
C ASN A 25 14.44 -3.36 3.80
N TYR A 26 13.12 -3.53 3.83
CA TYR A 26 12.24 -3.29 2.70
C TYR A 26 11.20 -2.25 3.09
N SER A 27 10.69 -1.56 2.09
CA SER A 27 9.57 -0.65 2.25
C SER A 27 8.66 -0.78 1.04
N SER A 28 7.36 -0.73 1.26
CA SER A 28 6.36 -0.60 0.21
C SER A 28 5.72 0.78 0.29
N TYR A 29 5.46 1.40 -0.85
CA TYR A 29 4.76 2.68 -0.93
C TYR A 29 3.62 2.59 -1.93
N CYS A 30 2.44 3.06 -1.53
CA CYS A 30 1.29 3.22 -2.37
C CYS A 30 0.97 4.72 -2.52
N PRO A 31 1.26 5.34 -3.69
CA PRO A 31 0.99 6.75 -3.95
C PRO A 31 -0.49 7.12 -3.76
N GLN A 32 -1.39 6.25 -4.22
CA GLN A 32 -2.84 6.43 -4.19
C GLN A 32 -3.40 6.51 -2.77
N LEU A 33 -2.76 5.83 -1.82
CA LEU A 33 -3.09 5.90 -0.39
C LEU A 33 -2.18 6.87 0.38
N ASN A 34 -1.16 7.41 -0.29
CA ASN A 34 -0.04 8.11 0.32
C ASN A 34 0.50 7.38 1.57
N LEU A 35 0.64 6.05 1.46
CA LEU A 35 0.98 5.18 2.56
C LEU A 35 2.31 4.49 2.29
N MET A 36 3.23 4.56 3.26
CA MET A 36 4.46 3.78 3.24
C MET A 36 4.46 2.78 4.40
N LEU A 37 4.79 1.54 4.12
CA LEU A 37 4.99 0.48 5.11
C LEU A 37 6.44 -0.01 5.03
N THR A 38 6.97 -0.47 6.17
CA THR A 38 8.34 -0.96 6.28
C THR A 38 8.36 -2.37 6.85
N GLY A 39 9.34 -3.18 6.47
CA GLY A 39 9.50 -4.54 6.94
C GLY A 39 10.90 -5.06 6.68
N THR A 40 11.16 -6.30 7.07
CA THR A 40 12.48 -6.92 6.95
C THR A 40 12.62 -7.80 5.72
N GLU A 41 11.50 -8.14 5.09
CA GLU A 41 11.41 -9.04 3.95
C GLU A 41 10.58 -8.44 2.82
N HIS A 42 10.91 -8.81 1.58
CA HIS A 42 10.23 -8.34 0.38
C HIS A 42 8.75 -8.73 0.38
N GLU A 43 8.46 -10.03 0.55
CA GLU A 43 7.11 -10.57 0.50
C GLU A 43 6.23 -9.99 1.61
N GLN A 44 6.80 -9.79 2.80
CA GLN A 44 6.12 -9.17 3.94
C GLN A 44 5.58 -7.78 3.58
N VAL A 45 6.41 -6.88 3.04
CA VAL A 45 5.97 -5.52 2.73
C VAL A 45 4.99 -5.45 1.57
N VAL A 46 5.06 -6.40 0.63
CA VAL A 46 4.06 -6.56 -0.44
C VAL A 46 2.72 -6.95 0.16
N LEU A 47 2.67 -8.04 0.93
CA LEU A 47 1.44 -8.55 1.53
C LEU A 47 0.77 -7.52 2.46
N LEU A 48 1.57 -6.82 3.27
CA LEU A 48 1.09 -5.75 4.14
C LEU A 48 0.40 -4.63 3.35
N MET A 49 0.97 -4.22 2.21
CA MET A 49 0.38 -3.17 1.38
C MET A 49 -0.88 -3.65 0.65
N GLN A 50 -0.86 -4.89 0.13
CA GLN A 50 -2.04 -5.50 -0.49
C GLN A 50 -3.22 -5.58 0.49
N ASN A 51 -2.97 -5.94 1.75
CA ASN A 51 -3.99 -5.97 2.79
C ASN A 51 -4.52 -4.57 3.10
N LYS A 52 -3.65 -3.54 3.16
CA LYS A 52 -4.10 -2.16 3.37
C LYS A 52 -4.96 -1.63 2.22
N ILE A 53 -4.64 -1.97 0.98
CA ILE A 53 -5.47 -1.64 -0.18
C ILE A 53 -6.84 -2.33 -0.08
N LYS A 54 -6.87 -3.62 0.28
CA LYS A 54 -8.12 -4.37 0.47
C LYS A 54 -8.99 -3.77 1.58
N GLU A 55 -8.42 -3.50 2.76
CA GLU A 55 -9.11 -2.86 3.88
C GLU A 55 -9.70 -1.50 3.47
N HIS A 56 -8.94 -0.70 2.71
CA HIS A 56 -9.40 0.58 2.19
C HIS A 56 -10.59 0.43 1.24
N ILE A 57 -10.51 -0.49 0.27
CA ILE A 57 -11.61 -0.78 -0.66
C ILE A 57 -12.85 -1.30 0.08
N GLU A 58 -12.68 -2.18 1.06
CA GLU A 58 -13.76 -2.72 1.87
C GLU A 58 -14.47 -1.66 2.71
N SER A 59 -13.74 -0.62 3.16
CA SER A 59 -14.35 0.49 3.90
C SER A 59 -15.45 1.20 3.11
N PHE A 60 -15.38 1.22 1.78
CA PHE A 60 -16.42 1.79 0.91
C PHE A 60 -17.60 0.84 0.66
N LYS A 61 -17.40 -0.47 0.80
CA LYS A 61 -18.48 -1.47 0.62
C LYS A 61 -19.37 -1.60 1.85
N ASN A 62 -18.82 -1.26 3.02
CA ASN A 62 -19.52 -1.30 4.31
C ASN A 62 -20.01 0.10 4.76
N SER A 63 -19.91 1.12 3.90
CA SER A 63 -20.41 2.49 4.13
C SER A 63 -21.79 2.71 3.53
#